data_AF-A0A3D4UQM6-F1
#
_entry.id   AF-A0A3D4UQM6-F1
#
_cell.length_a   1.000
_cell.length_b   1.000
_cell.length_c   1.000
_cell.angle_alpha   90.00
_cell.angle_beta   90.00
_cell.angle_gamma   90.00
#
_symmetry.space_group_name_H-M   'P 1'
#
loop_
_entity.id
_entity.type
_entity.pdbx_description
1 polymer ?
#
loop_
_entity_poly.entity_id
_entity_poly.type
_entity_poly.pdbx_seq_one_letter_code
_entity_poly.pdbx_strand_id
1 'polypeptide(L)'
;MRSEIIVDLSKLDSNVEAIKRRLKPEIKIMAVIKDNAYGHGAVPIAKHLSTQVDWLCVATLPEAIELRENGIELPILVFEVPEKEDAEKY
;
A
#
# COMPACT_ATOMS: atom_id res chain seq x y z
N MET A 1 10.77 30.26 2.98
CA MET A 1 9.89 29.50 3.90
C MET A 1 9.84 28.07 3.41
N ARG A 2 10.12 27.07 4.24
CA ARG A 2 10.09 25.65 3.88
C ARG A 2 8.89 25.01 4.57
N SER A 3 8.09 24.26 3.81
CA SER A 3 6.96 23.45 4.32
C SER A 3 7.32 21.98 4.22
N GLU A 4 6.91 21.19 5.21
CA GLU A 4 7.15 19.75 5.26
C GLU A 4 5.94 18.99 5.79
N ILE A 5 5.86 17.70 5.42
CA ILE A 5 4.88 16.74 5.92
C ILE A 5 5.67 15.65 6.65
N ILE A 6 5.30 15.37 7.90
CA ILE A 6 5.92 14.33 8.73
C ILE A 6 4.91 13.20 8.89
N VAL A 7 5.32 11.99 8.53
CA VAL A 7 4.50 10.77 8.65
C VAL A 7 5.10 9.88 9.74
N ASP A 8 4.32 9.61 10.79
CA ASP A 8 4.73 8.74 11.90
C ASP A 8 4.33 7.29 11.62
N LEU A 9 5.31 6.48 11.21
CA LEU A 9 5.10 5.07 10.89
C LEU A 9 4.70 4.23 12.10
N SER A 10 5.06 4.62 13.33
CA SER A 10 4.66 3.89 14.54
C SER A 10 3.14 3.91 14.78
N LYS A 11 2.44 4.91 14.22
CA LYS A 11 0.98 4.97 14.26
C LYS A 11 0.35 3.92 13.36
N LEU A 12 1.01 3.50 12.28
CA LEU A 12 0.53 2.40 11.45
C LEU A 12 0.51 1.09 12.21
N ASP A 13 1.54 0.80 13.00
CA ASP A 13 1.61 -0.43 13.81
C ASP A 13 0.40 -0.50 14.76
N SER A 14 0.16 0.60 15.47
CA SER A 14 -0.97 0.71 16.40
C SER A 14 -2.32 0.55 15.70
N ASN A 15 -2.44 1.09 14.47
CA ASN A 15 -3.65 1.00 13.67
C ASN A 15 -3.89 -0.43 13.16
N VAL A 16 -2.86 -1.10 12.63
CA VAL A 16 -2.96 -2.48 12.17
C VAL A 16 -3.31 -3.40 13.33
N GLU A 17 -2.66 -3.25 14.48
CA GLU A 17 -2.98 -4.03 15.67
C GLU A 17 -4.40 -3.79 16.18
N ALA A 18 -4.88 -2.54 16.11
CA ALA A 18 -6.27 -2.23 16.45
C ALA A 18 -7.26 -2.91 15.50
N ILE A 19 -6.93 -3.02 14.21
CA ILE A 19 -7.74 -3.75 13.22
C ILE A 19 -7.70 -5.26 13.54
N LYS A 20 -6.51 -5.85 13.69
CA LYS A 20 -6.33 -7.28 13.99
C LYS A 20 -7.09 -7.73 15.24
N ARG A 21 -7.10 -6.93 16.31
CA ARG A 21 -7.85 -7.22 17.54
C ARG A 21 -9.36 -7.38 17.36
N ARG A 22 -9.92 -6.87 16.24
CA ARG A 22 -11.35 -6.95 15.91
C ARG A 22 -11.68 -8.07 14.93
N LEU A 23 -10.66 -8.76 14.42
CA LEU A 23 -10.78 -9.80 13.43
C LEU A 23 -10.43 -11.15 14.05
N LYS A 24 -10.92 -12.24 13.45
CA LYS A 24 -10.41 -13.56 13.78
C LYS A 24 -9.03 -13.76 13.14
N PRO A 25 -8.15 -14.61 13.71
CA PRO A 25 -6.78 -14.78 13.23
C PRO A 25 -6.66 -15.19 11.75
N GLU A 26 -7.67 -15.86 11.20
CA GLU A 26 -7.69 -16.34 9.81
C GLU A 26 -8.08 -15.26 8.78
N ILE A 27 -8.55 -14.09 9.22
CA ILE A 27 -9.01 -13.03 8.32
C ILE A 27 -7.80 -12.26 7.80
N LYS A 28 -7.58 -12.33 6.48
CA LYS A 28 -6.53 -11.59 5.79
C LYS A 28 -6.81 -10.09 5.78
N ILE A 29 -5.75 -9.29 5.87
CA ILE A 29 -5.80 -7.83 5.80
C ILE A 29 -5.17 -7.37 4.49
N MET A 30 -5.90 -6.51 3.77
CA MET A 30 -5.41 -5.82 2.59
C MET A 30 -5.27 -4.33 2.90
N ALA A 31 -4.05 -3.80 2.85
CA ALA A 31 -3.82 -2.37 3.01
C ALA A 31 -4.05 -1.66 1.67
N VAL A 32 -5.05 -0.79 1.62
CA VAL A 32 -5.32 0.05 0.44
C VAL A 32 -4.45 1.30 0.54
N ILE A 33 -3.49 1.43 -0.37
CA ILE A 33 -2.45 2.47 -0.38
C ILE A 33 -2.38 3.24 -1.71
N LYS A 34 -3.52 3.35 -2.39
CA LYS A 34 -3.70 4.21 -3.58
C LYS A 34 -3.41 5.68 -3.30
N ASP A 35 -3.31 6.49 -4.35
CA ASP A 35 -3.06 7.92 -4.32
C ASP A 35 -1.82 8.25 -3.48
N ASN A 36 -0.72 7.53 -3.74
CA ASN A 36 0.53 7.64 -2.98
C ASN A 36 0.34 7.39 -1.46
N ALA A 37 -0.36 6.29 -1.10
CA ALA A 37 -0.83 6.01 0.27
C ALA A 37 -1.61 7.19 0.88
N TYR A 38 -2.60 7.71 0.16
CA TYR A 38 -3.40 8.86 0.58
C TYR A 38 -2.51 10.09 0.90
N GLY A 39 -1.44 10.29 0.12
CA GLY A 39 -0.46 11.36 0.30
C GLY A 39 0.64 11.11 1.35
N HIS A 40 0.67 9.93 1.99
CA HIS A 40 1.67 9.60 3.02
C HIS A 40 2.97 9.00 2.46
N GLY A 41 3.00 8.60 1.18
CA GLY A 41 4.14 7.97 0.52
C GLY A 41 3.96 6.46 0.34
N ALA A 42 3.60 5.99 -0.86
CA ALA A 42 3.27 4.58 -1.11
C ALA A 42 4.41 3.62 -0.76
N VAL A 43 5.62 3.87 -1.26
CA VAL A 43 6.79 3.00 -1.04
C VAL A 43 7.17 2.85 0.44
N PRO A 44 7.41 3.94 1.23
CA PRO A 44 7.76 3.79 2.64
C PRO A 44 6.65 3.12 3.45
N ILE A 45 5.38 3.43 3.16
CA ILE A 45 4.22 2.81 3.83
C ILE A 45 4.14 1.32 3.50
N ALA A 46 4.29 0.94 2.22
CA ALA A 46 4.26 -0.45 1.78
C ALA A 46 5.39 -1.28 2.42
N LYS A 47 6.61 -0.73 2.49
CA LYS A 47 7.75 -1.38 3.15
C LYS A 47 7.47 -1.62 4.63
N HIS A 48 6.95 -0.60 5.32
CA HIS A 48 6.63 -0.67 6.75
C HIS A 48 5.52 -1.68 7.07
N LEU A 49 4.50 -1.77 6.20
CA LEU A 49 3.37 -2.68 6.36
C LEU A 49 3.64 -4.10 5.86
N SER A 50 4.73 -4.35 5.13
CA SER A 50 4.99 -5.60 4.39
C SER A 50 4.92 -6.89 5.22
N THR A 51 5.22 -6.79 6.52
CA THR A 51 5.20 -7.93 7.46
C THR A 51 3.93 -7.97 8.33
N GLN A 52 3.05 -7.00 8.18
CA GLN A 52 1.89 -6.80 9.06
C GLN A 52 0.56 -7.08 8.35
N VAL A 53 0.54 -7.04 7.02
CA VAL A 53 -0.65 -7.25 6.18
C VAL A 53 -0.39 -8.33 5.13
N ASP A 54 -1.45 -8.90 4.58
CA ASP A 54 -1.36 -10.01 3.64
C ASP A 54 -1.33 -9.56 2.17
N TRP A 55 -1.94 -8.41 1.88
CA TRP A 55 -2.11 -7.85 0.54
C TRP A 55 -1.95 -6.33 0.56
N LEU A 56 -1.56 -5.78 -0.58
CA LEU A 56 -1.68 -4.36 -0.87
C LEU A 56 -2.73 -4.13 -1.95
N CYS A 57 -3.30 -2.94 -1.96
CA CYS A 57 -4.19 -2.50 -3.03
C CYS A 57 -3.86 -1.07 -3.45
N VAL A 58 -3.82 -0.84 -4.76
CA VAL A 58 -3.60 0.48 -5.38
C VAL A 58 -4.74 0.78 -6.35
N ALA A 59 -4.82 2.02 -6.85
CA ALA A 59 -5.83 2.38 -7.84
C ALA A 59 -5.39 1.88 -9.23
N THR A 60 -4.16 2.22 -9.64
CA THR A 60 -3.71 2.09 -11.04
C THR A 60 -2.55 1.10 -11.21
N LEU A 61 -2.33 0.64 -12.45
CA LEU A 61 -1.20 -0.23 -12.79
C LEU A 61 0.16 0.46 -12.56
N PRO A 62 0.37 1.75 -12.92
CA PRO A 62 1.60 2.47 -12.59
C PRO A 62 1.95 2.50 -11.10
N GLU A 63 0.97 2.68 -10.20
CA GLU A 63 1.21 2.61 -8.75
C GLU A 63 1.69 1.21 -8.33
N ALA A 64 1.11 0.15 -8.89
CA ALA A 64 1.56 -1.21 -8.60
C ALA A 64 2.99 -1.46 -9.09
N ILE A 65 3.34 -0.94 -10.25
CA ILE A 65 4.68 -1.05 -10.84
C ILE A 65 5.70 -0.32 -9.98
N GLU A 66 5.41 0.91 -9.53
CA GLU A 66 6.30 1.66 -8.62
C GLU A 66 6.65 0.83 -7.37
N LEU A 67 5.66 0.15 -6.78
CA LEU A 67 5.89 -0.73 -5.63
C LEU A 67 6.79 -1.91 -5.98
N ARG A 68 6.59 -2.53 -7.15
CA ARG A 68 7.43 -3.65 -7.62
C ARG A 68 8.87 -3.23 -7.89
N GLU A 69 9.09 -2.10 -8.55
CA GLU A 69 10.42 -1.52 -8.79
C GLU A 69 11.16 -1.21 -7.47
N ASN A 70 10.41 -0.97 -6.39
CA ASN A 70 10.93 -0.75 -5.05
C ASN A 70 11.04 -2.01 -4.18
N GLY A 71 10.90 -3.19 -4.78
CA GLY A 71 11.14 -4.49 -4.14
C GLY A 71 9.99 -4.98 -3.24
N ILE A 72 8.78 -4.46 -3.41
CA ILE A 72 7.62 -4.98 -2.69
C ILE A 72 7.19 -6.31 -3.33
N GLU A 73 7.09 -7.37 -2.51
CA GLU A 73 6.74 -8.72 -2.96
C GLU A 73 5.33 -9.16 -2.59
N LEU A 74 4.64 -8.43 -1.68
CA LEU A 74 3.26 -8.74 -1.32
C LEU A 74 2.35 -8.78 -2.57
N PRO A 75 1.32 -9.64 -2.60
CA PRO A 75 0.30 -9.57 -3.64
C PRO A 75 -0.31 -8.16 -3.70
N ILE A 76 -0.43 -7.61 -4.91
CA ILE A 76 -1.00 -6.27 -5.15
C ILE A 76 -2.26 -6.45 -5.99
N LEU A 77 -3.39 -5.95 -5.47
CA LEU A 77 -4.62 -5.75 -6.23
C LEU A 77 -4.59 -4.36 -6.87
N VAL A 78 -4.93 -4.27 -8.16
CA VAL A 78 -5.20 -3.02 -8.86
C VAL A 78 -6.71 -2.89 -9.01
N PHE A 79 -7.30 -1.82 -8.48
CA PHE A 79 -8.76 -1.65 -8.52
C PHE A 79 -9.28 -1.30 -9.90
N GLU A 80 -8.55 -0.47 -10.62
CA GLU A 80 -8.99 0.01 -11.92
C GLU A 80 -8.63 -0.98 -13.01
N VAL A 81 -9.43 -1.00 -14.06
CA VAL A 81 -9.04 -1.67 -15.29
C VAL A 81 -7.86 -0.89 -15.86
N PRO A 82 -6.70 -1.52 -16.11
CA PRO A 82 -5.57 -0.82 -16.69
C PRO A 82 -5.97 -0.15 -18.00
N GLU A 83 -5.48 1.07 -18.22
CA GLU A 83 -5.61 1.70 -19.52
C GLU A 83 -4.90 0.83 -20.57
N LYS A 84 -5.41 0.84 -21.80
CA LYS A 84 -4.88 0.01 -22.89
C LYS A 84 -3.37 0.24 -23.08
N GLU A 85 -2.94 1.48 -22.96
CA GLU A 85 -1.54 1.90 -23.11
C GLU A 85 -0.64 1.30 -22.02
N ASP A 86 -1.10 1.29 -20.76
CA ASP A 86 -0.36 0.66 -19.66
C ASP A 86 -0.32 -0.87 -19.81
N ALA A 87 -1.41 -1.48 -20.25
CA ALA A 87 -1.51 -2.93 -20.46
C ALA A 87 -0.63 -3.43 -21.62
N GLU A 88 -0.35 -2.59 -22.62
CA GLU A 88 0.51 -2.94 -23.76
C GLU A 88 2.00 -2.68 -23.47
N LYS A 89 2.30 -1.85 -22.47
CA LYS A 89 3.67 -1.43 -22.12
C LYS A 89 4.40 -2.41 -21.21
N TYR A 90 3.68 -3.20 -20.42
CA TYR A 90 4.21 -4.10 -19.39
C TYR A 90 3.67 -5.52 -19.57
#